data_AF-A0A5B7A8M7-F1
#
_entry.id   AF-A0A5B7A8M7-F1
#
_cell.length_a   1.000
_cell.length_b   1.000
_cell.length_c   1.000
_cell.angle_alpha   90.00
_cell.angle_beta   90.00
_cell.angle_gamma   90.00
#
_symmetry.space_group_name_H-M   'P 1'
#
loop_
_entity.id
_entity.type
_entity.pdbx_description
1 polymer ?
#
loop_
_entity_poly.entity_id
_entity_poly.type
_entity_poly.pdbx_seq_one_letter_code
_entity_poly.pdbx_strand_id
1 'polypeptide(L)'
;LKLSQDLGLRPRQVKFWFQNRRTQMKTQQDRTDIVLLRAENKNLKNENYRLQAALQNVICPNCGGPAMIGEIPYDEQQLRLENARLKEELERICCLASRYSGRPIQAMGTAPLLPPSLDLDMSIFPSHFQDCTDMFSGPLIPEDSQYPGGILIMEEEKSLAL
;
A
#
# COMPACT_ATOMS: atom_id res chain seq x y z
N LEU A 1 -21.55 12.45 57.24
CA LEU A 1 -21.94 13.63 58.06
C LEU A 1 -20.74 14.43 58.55
N LYS A 2 -19.56 13.83 58.77
CA LYS A 2 -18.35 14.52 59.24
C LYS A 2 -17.98 15.74 58.37
N LEU A 3 -17.83 15.53 57.05
CA LEU A 3 -17.51 16.62 56.12
C LEU A 3 -18.51 17.79 56.09
N SER A 4 -19.81 17.54 56.24
CA SER A 4 -20.81 18.61 56.34
C SER A 4 -20.70 19.41 57.64
N GLN A 5 -20.36 18.75 58.74
CA GLN A 5 -20.16 19.40 60.05
C GLN A 5 -18.86 20.22 60.04
N ASP A 6 -17.76 19.64 59.56
CA ASP A 6 -16.44 20.28 59.50
C ASP A 6 -16.45 21.54 58.61
N LEU A 7 -17.27 21.56 57.56
CA LEU A 7 -17.42 22.69 56.64
C LEU A 7 -18.57 23.66 57.00
N GLY A 8 -19.35 23.37 58.04
CA GLY A 8 -20.55 24.17 58.38
C GLY A 8 -21.64 24.18 57.29
N LEU A 9 -21.70 23.13 56.46
CA LEU A 9 -22.63 23.04 55.33
C LEU A 9 -23.76 22.03 55.60
N ARG A 10 -24.93 22.24 55.00
CA ARG A 10 -26.00 21.23 55.02
C ARG A 10 -25.57 20.00 54.20
N PRO A 11 -25.92 18.77 54.62
CA PRO A 11 -25.58 17.55 53.87
C PRO A 11 -25.96 17.57 52.39
N ARG A 12 -27.07 18.25 52.03
CA ARG A 12 -27.48 18.44 50.62
C ARG A 12 -26.50 19.29 49.81
N GLN A 13 -25.91 20.34 50.41
CA GLN A 13 -24.93 21.19 49.72
C GLN A 13 -23.67 20.40 49.39
N VAL A 14 -23.19 19.58 50.33
CA VAL A 14 -22.07 18.68 50.10
C VAL A 14 -22.36 17.72 48.94
N LYS A 15 -23.56 17.12 48.91
CA LYS A 15 -23.98 16.24 47.80
C LYS A 15 -23.93 16.97 46.45
N PHE A 16 -24.52 18.15 46.34
CA PHE A 16 -24.51 18.93 45.10
C PHE A 16 -23.11 19.38 44.71
N TRP A 17 -22.26 19.73 45.67
CA TRP A 17 -20.88 20.10 45.41
C TRP A 17 -20.10 18.95 44.75
N PHE A 18 -20.18 17.73 45.29
CA PHE A 18 -19.54 16.57 44.64
C PHE A 18 -20.14 16.25 43.28
N GLN A 19 -21.46 16.40 43.13
CA GLN A 19 -22.11 16.18 41.85
C GLN A 19 -21.62 17.18 40.80
N ASN A 20 -21.61 18.47 41.13
CA ASN A 20 -21.09 19.51 40.25
C ASN A 20 -19.60 19.33 39.96
N ARG A 21 -18.80 18.96 40.96
CA ARG A 21 -17.38 18.68 40.79
C ARG A 21 -17.13 17.55 39.80
N ARG A 22 -17.88 16.44 39.90
CA ARG A 22 -17.79 15.33 38.93
C ARG A 22 -18.20 15.77 37.52
N THR A 23 -19.31 16.50 37.38
CA THR A 23 -19.75 17.02 36.07
C THR A 23 -18.71 17.98 35.47
N GLN A 24 -18.10 18.84 36.28
CA GLN A 24 -17.05 19.76 35.85
C GLN A 24 -15.81 18.99 35.37
N MET A 25 -15.34 18.03 36.16
CA MET A 25 -14.19 17.19 35.79
C MET A 25 -14.46 16.41 34.51
N LYS A 26 -15.64 15.79 34.38
CA LYS A 26 -16.05 15.10 33.16
C LYS A 26 -16.06 16.04 31.95
N THR A 27 -16.64 17.23 32.10
CA THR A 27 -16.67 18.22 31.01
C THR A 27 -15.26 18.65 30.60
N GLN A 28 -14.36 18.83 31.57
CA GLN A 28 -12.98 19.21 31.28
C GLN A 28 -12.24 18.09 30.55
N GLN A 29 -12.42 16.84 30.98
CA GLN A 29 -11.85 15.67 30.32
C GLN A 29 -12.41 15.49 28.91
N ASP A 30 -13.74 15.54 28.73
CA ASP A 30 -14.37 15.39 27.43
C ASP A 30 -13.86 16.47 26.44
N ARG A 31 -13.57 17.69 26.92
CA ARG A 31 -12.96 18.77 26.10
C ARG A 31 -11.54 18.43 25.69
N THR A 32 -10.70 17.92 26.59
CA THR A 32 -9.33 17.52 26.25
C THR A 32 -9.32 16.36 25.27
N ASP A 33 -10.22 15.39 25.45
CA ASP A 33 -10.34 14.23 24.58
C ASP A 33 -10.76 14.65 23.17
N ILE A 34 -11.73 15.57 23.03
CA ILE A 34 -12.14 16.11 21.73
C ILE A 34 -10.96 16.78 21.01
N VAL A 35 -10.13 17.54 21.73
CA VAL A 35 -8.96 18.20 21.12
C VAL A 35 -7.94 17.17 20.66
N LEU A 36 -7.64 16.16 21.50
CA LEU A 36 -6.71 15.09 21.19
C LEU A 36 -7.17 14.28 19.98
N LEU A 37 -8.41 13.81 19.97
CA LEU A 37 -8.99 13.04 18.87
C LEU A 37 -9.00 13.83 17.55
N ARG A 38 -9.25 15.15 17.60
CA ARG A 38 -9.16 16.00 16.39
C ARG A 38 -7.73 16.12 15.88
N ALA A 39 -6.75 16.27 16.77
CA ALA A 39 -5.34 16.34 16.40
C ALA A 39 -4.88 15.01 15.78
N GLU A 40 -5.25 13.89 16.40
CA GLU A 40 -4.96 12.55 15.89
C GLU A 40 -5.65 12.29 14.55
N ASN A 41 -6.92 12.65 14.40
CA ASN A 41 -7.64 12.53 13.12
C ASN A 41 -6.97 13.34 12.00
N LYS A 42 -6.48 14.54 12.32
CA LYS A 42 -5.72 15.36 11.38
C LYS A 42 -4.40 14.68 11.00
N ASN A 43 -3.70 14.09 11.97
CA ASN A 43 -2.46 13.37 11.72
C ASN A 43 -2.69 12.14 10.83
N LEU A 44 -3.70 11.32 11.16
CA LEU A 44 -4.07 10.14 10.38
C LEU A 44 -4.48 10.50 8.95
N LYS A 45 -5.22 11.60 8.75
CA LYS A 45 -5.56 12.09 7.41
C LYS A 45 -4.33 12.51 6.61
N ASN A 46 -3.37 13.20 7.26
CA ASN A 46 -2.14 13.60 6.60
C ASN A 46 -1.29 12.38 6.21
N GLU A 47 -1.17 11.40 7.09
CA GLU A 47 -0.44 10.17 6.80
C GLU A 47 -1.14 9.34 5.71
N ASN A 48 -2.46 9.23 5.76
CA ASN A 48 -3.24 8.57 4.72
C ASN A 48 -3.03 9.23 3.35
N TYR A 49 -3.04 10.56 3.29
CA TYR A 49 -2.75 11.30 2.05
C TYR A 49 -1.33 11.03 1.54
N ARG A 50 -0.33 11.04 2.43
CA ARG A 50 1.06 10.68 2.08
C ARG A 50 1.18 9.27 1.54
N LEU A 51 0.55 8.30 2.18
CA LEU A 51 0.57 6.90 1.76
C LEU A 51 -0.15 6.72 0.42
N GLN A 52 -1.31 7.36 0.21
CA GLN A 52 -1.99 7.35 -1.08
C GLN A 52 -1.13 7.93 -2.20
N ALA A 53 -0.44 9.06 -1.95
CA ALA A 53 0.47 9.66 -2.92
C ALA A 53 1.68 8.75 -3.22
N ALA A 54 2.20 8.04 -2.22
CA ALA A 54 3.28 7.07 -2.42
C ALA A 54 2.80 5.89 -3.27
N LEU A 55 1.61 5.34 -2.98
CA LEU A 55 1.03 4.21 -3.70
C LEU A 55 0.72 4.54 -5.17
N GLN A 56 0.34 5.77 -5.49
CA GLN A 56 0.07 6.19 -6.87
C GLN A 56 1.29 6.04 -7.80
N ASN A 57 2.50 6.05 -7.25
CA ASN A 57 3.75 5.99 -8.02
C ASN A 57 4.41 4.60 -8.00
N VAL A 58 3.77 3.61 -7.38
CA VAL A 58 4.29 2.24 -7.38
C VAL A 58 4.05 1.62 -8.75
N ILE A 59 5.07 0.96 -9.30
CA ILE A 59 5.03 0.32 -10.62
C ILE A 59 5.34 -1.16 -10.44
N CYS A 60 4.64 -2.01 -11.20
CA CYS A 60 4.89 -3.44 -11.24
C CYS A 60 6.25 -3.71 -11.91
N PRO A 61 7.19 -4.39 -11.23
CA PRO A 61 8.51 -4.66 -11.79
C PRO A 61 8.47 -5.63 -12.98
N ASN A 62 7.40 -6.42 -13.14
CA ASN A 62 7.29 -7.43 -14.20
C ASN A 62 6.64 -6.91 -15.50
N CYS A 63 5.82 -5.86 -15.45
CA CYS A 63 5.11 -5.35 -16.62
C CYS A 63 5.20 -3.82 -16.83
N GLY A 64 5.82 -3.08 -15.92
CA GLY A 64 5.94 -1.62 -15.99
C GLY A 64 4.61 -0.87 -15.83
N GLY A 65 3.51 -1.58 -15.55
CA GLY A 65 2.21 -0.99 -15.29
C GLY A 65 2.08 -0.42 -13.87
N PRO A 66 1.22 0.57 -13.63
CA PRO A 66 0.97 1.08 -12.29
C PRO A 66 0.50 -0.06 -11.37
N ALA A 67 1.12 -0.18 -10.20
CA ALA A 67 0.73 -1.12 -9.17
C ALA A 67 -0.50 -0.54 -8.45
N MET A 68 -1.67 -0.75 -9.05
CA MET A 68 -2.92 -0.23 -8.50
C MET A 68 -3.34 -1.09 -7.31
N ILE A 69 -3.26 -0.51 -6.10
CA ILE A 69 -3.93 -1.02 -4.90
C ILE A 69 -5.23 -0.22 -4.74
N GLY A 70 -6.31 -0.70 -5.36
CA GLY A 70 -7.64 -0.07 -5.37
C GLY A 70 -8.59 -0.72 -6.38
N GLU A 71 -9.90 -0.44 -6.27
CA GLU A 71 -10.90 -0.94 -7.23
C GLU A 71 -10.61 -0.38 -8.63
N ILE A 72 -10.22 -1.26 -9.54
CA ILE A 72 -10.03 -0.93 -10.95
C ILE A 72 -11.42 -0.72 -11.54
N PRO A 73 -11.72 0.43 -12.18
CA PRO A 73 -12.99 0.59 -12.88
C PRO A 73 -13.12 -0.53 -13.92
N TYR A 74 -14.31 -1.16 -13.96
CA TYR A 74 -14.54 -2.40 -14.70
C TYR A 74 -14.01 -2.36 -16.15
N ASP A 75 -14.23 -1.25 -16.84
CA ASP A 75 -13.81 -1.05 -18.23
C ASP A 75 -12.29 -1.09 -18.39
N GLU A 76 -11.57 -0.46 -17.47
CA GLU A 76 -10.10 -0.46 -17.45
C GLU A 76 -9.55 -1.85 -17.10
N GLN A 77 -10.24 -2.61 -16.24
CA GLN A 77 -9.87 -3.99 -15.95
C GLN A 77 -10.08 -4.90 -17.16
N GLN A 78 -11.19 -4.74 -17.89
CA GLN A 78 -11.45 -5.50 -19.12
C GLN A 78 -10.41 -5.21 -20.20
N LEU A 79 -10.04 -3.95 -20.40
CA LEU A 79 -9.00 -3.56 -21.36
C LEU A 79 -7.62 -4.15 -21.03
N ARG A 80 -7.28 -4.27 -19.74
CA ARG A 80 -6.04 -4.94 -19.31
C ARG A 80 -6.06 -6.44 -19.64
N LEU A 81 -7.18 -7.12 -19.38
CA LEU A 81 -7.35 -8.54 -19.71
C LEU A 81 -7.29 -8.79 -21.22
N GLU A 82 -7.99 -7.98 -22.02
CA GLU A 82 -7.93 -8.07 -23.48
C GLU A 82 -6.53 -7.77 -24.03
N ASN A 83 -5.82 -6.77 -23.50
CA ASN A 83 -4.42 -6.52 -23.90
C ASN A 83 -3.51 -7.71 -23.58
N ALA A 84 -3.69 -8.35 -22.43
CA ALA A 84 -2.93 -9.54 -22.08
C ALA A 84 -3.23 -10.69 -23.05
N ARG A 85 -4.51 -10.95 -23.35
CA ARG A 85 -4.92 -11.98 -24.32
C ARG A 85 -4.39 -11.68 -25.72
N LEU A 86 -4.47 -10.43 -26.17
CA LEU A 86 -3.98 -10.02 -27.49
C LEU A 86 -2.46 -10.12 -27.59
N LYS A 87 -1.71 -9.85 -26.51
CA LYS A 87 -0.26 -10.08 -26.45
C LYS A 87 0.11 -11.55 -26.57
N GLU A 88 -0.60 -12.42 -25.85
CA GLU A 88 -0.41 -13.87 -25.94
C GLU A 88 -0.74 -14.38 -27.35
N GLU A 89 -1.81 -13.88 -27.95
CA GLU A 89 -2.21 -14.27 -29.30
C GLU A 89 -1.20 -13.76 -30.36
N LEU A 90 -0.67 -12.56 -30.17
CA LEU A 90 0.42 -12.03 -30.98
C LEU A 90 1.66 -12.93 -30.86
N GLU A 91 2.05 -13.32 -29.65
CA GLU A 91 3.19 -14.20 -29.42
C GLU A 91 2.98 -15.57 -30.08
N ARG A 92 1.79 -16.15 -29.95
CA ARG A 92 1.41 -17.41 -30.59
C ARG A 92 1.50 -17.35 -32.12
N ILE A 93 0.99 -16.27 -32.72
CA ILE A 93 1.03 -16.07 -34.17
C ILE A 93 2.47 -15.80 -34.62
N CYS A 94 3.25 -14.99 -33.89
CA CYS A 94 4.67 -14.78 -34.15
C CYS A 94 5.44 -16.10 -34.12
N CYS A 95 5.17 -16.97 -33.15
CA CYS A 95 5.77 -18.31 -33.07
C CYS A 95 5.42 -19.18 -34.29
N LEU A 96 4.14 -19.21 -34.69
CA LEU A 96 3.70 -19.92 -35.89
C LEU A 96 4.37 -19.36 -37.14
N ALA A 97 4.29 -18.05 -37.35
CA ALA A 97 4.85 -17.39 -38.51
C ALA A 97 6.37 -17.58 -38.60
N SER A 98 7.09 -17.58 -37.48
CA SER A 98 8.53 -17.88 -37.43
C SER A 98 8.86 -19.31 -37.87
N ARG A 99 7.96 -20.27 -37.61
CA ARG A 99 8.09 -21.66 -38.09
C ARG A 99 7.89 -21.81 -39.59
N TYR A 100 7.13 -20.91 -40.21
CA TYR A 100 6.87 -20.92 -41.66
C TYR A 100 7.82 -20.00 -42.46
N SER A 101 8.34 -18.93 -41.86
CA SER A 101 9.22 -17.95 -42.52
C SER A 101 10.71 -18.25 -42.34
N GLY A 102 11.09 -19.19 -41.46
CA GLY A 102 12.48 -19.55 -41.17
C GLY A 102 13.28 -18.45 -40.44
N ARG A 103 12.65 -17.36 -40.01
CA ARG A 103 13.25 -16.29 -39.20
C ARG A 103 12.31 -15.87 -38.06
N PRO A 104 12.82 -15.65 -36.83
CA PRO A 104 12.01 -15.17 -35.73
C PRO A 104 11.48 -13.77 -36.02
N ILE A 105 10.16 -13.59 -36.03
CA ILE A 105 9.51 -12.29 -36.12
C ILE A 105 9.61 -11.65 -34.73
N GLN A 106 10.46 -10.63 -34.58
CA GLN A 106 10.52 -9.85 -33.34
C GLN A 106 9.18 -9.15 -33.14
N ALA A 107 8.53 -9.41 -31.99
CA ALA A 107 7.42 -8.60 -31.54
C ALA A 107 7.93 -7.16 -31.42
N MET A 108 7.30 -6.24 -32.13
CA MET A 108 7.68 -4.83 -32.16
C MET A 108 7.53 -4.24 -30.76
N GLY A 109 8.61 -4.26 -29.99
CA GLY A 109 8.76 -3.41 -28.82
C GLY A 109 8.67 -1.96 -29.27
N THR A 110 7.96 -1.15 -28.49
CA THR A 110 7.88 0.31 -28.64
C THR A 110 9.29 0.91 -28.75
N ALA A 111 9.74 1.23 -29.96
CA ALA A 111 10.94 2.00 -30.23
C ALA A 111 10.59 3.23 -31.12
N PRO A 112 11.27 4.37 -30.94
CA PRO A 112 10.86 5.64 -31.53
C PRO A 112 11.05 5.67 -33.05
N LEU A 113 10.08 6.25 -33.74
CA LEU A 113 9.97 6.37 -35.20
C LEU A 113 11.14 7.18 -35.82
N LEU A 114 12.02 6.54 -36.59
CA LEU A 114 12.81 7.18 -37.67
C LEU A 114 13.21 6.13 -38.76
N PRO A 115 13.01 6.39 -40.07
CA PRO A 115 13.61 5.62 -41.18
C PRO A 115 14.60 6.50 -42.01
N PRO A 116 15.25 6.00 -43.09
CA PRO A 116 15.57 4.62 -43.48
C PRO A 116 17.07 4.42 -43.86
N SER A 117 17.56 3.17 -43.94
CA SER A 117 18.57 2.81 -44.94
C SER A 117 18.42 1.34 -45.32
N LEU A 118 18.24 1.09 -46.61
CA LEU A 118 18.17 -0.23 -47.22
C LEU A 118 19.60 -0.71 -47.49
N ASP A 119 20.04 -1.77 -46.83
CA ASP A 119 21.12 -2.61 -47.33
C ASP A 119 20.63 -4.07 -47.36
N LEU A 120 20.51 -4.60 -48.58
CA LEU A 120 20.30 -6.01 -48.84
C LEU A 120 21.65 -6.72 -48.68
N ASP A 121 21.81 -7.57 -47.67
CA ASP A 121 22.81 -8.62 -47.71
C ASP A 121 22.20 -10.02 -47.54
N MET A 122 22.52 -10.85 -48.54
CA MET A 122 22.06 -12.22 -48.76
C MET A 122 23.17 -13.16 -48.28
N SER A 123 23.20 -13.41 -46.97
CA SER A 123 24.03 -14.45 -46.37
C SER A 123 23.14 -15.53 -45.76
N ILE A 124 22.86 -16.53 -46.59
CA ILE A 124 22.36 -17.86 -46.24
C ILE A 124 23.46 -18.55 -45.39
N PHE A 125 23.16 -18.99 -44.16
CA PHE A 125 23.36 -20.38 -43.67
C PHE A 125 23.03 -20.48 -42.16
N PRO A 126 22.54 -21.66 -41.69
CA PRO A 126 21.96 -21.85 -40.35
C PRO A 126 22.97 -22.43 -39.35
N SER A 127 23.02 -21.88 -38.14
CA SER A 127 23.75 -22.46 -37.02
C SER A 127 22.80 -22.83 -35.88
N HIS A 128 22.50 -24.13 -35.86
CA HIS A 128 22.58 -25.02 -34.71
C HIS A 128 21.76 -24.65 -33.45
N PHE A 129 20.70 -25.45 -33.28
CA PHE A 129 20.00 -25.73 -32.02
C PHE A 129 20.99 -26.16 -30.92
N GLN A 130 21.00 -25.49 -29.77
CA GLN A 130 21.55 -26.05 -28.54
C GLN A 130 20.62 -25.66 -27.39
N ASP A 131 19.59 -26.48 -27.17
CA ASP A 131 19.00 -26.61 -25.85
C ASP A 131 20.04 -27.26 -24.93
N CYS A 132 20.20 -26.73 -23.72
CA CYS A 132 20.40 -27.50 -22.50
C CYS A 132 20.28 -26.58 -21.28
N THR A 133 19.16 -26.73 -20.60
CA THR A 133 18.93 -26.61 -19.16
C THR A 133 20.20 -26.89 -18.33
N ASP A 134 20.64 -25.91 -17.55
CA ASP A 134 21.10 -26.02 -16.15
C ASP A 134 22.04 -24.86 -15.79
N MET A 135 21.58 -23.99 -14.89
CA MET A 135 22.27 -23.66 -13.64
C MET A 135 21.42 -22.63 -12.89
N PHE A 136 20.40 -23.15 -12.20
CA PHE A 136 19.95 -22.54 -10.96
C PHE A 136 21.14 -22.55 -9.98
N SER A 137 21.59 -21.38 -9.57
CA SER A 137 22.33 -21.15 -8.30
C SER A 137 22.33 -19.66 -8.00
N GLY A 138 21.24 -19.18 -7.40
CA GLY A 138 21.18 -17.90 -6.71
C GLY A 138 20.91 -18.17 -5.22
N PRO A 139 21.59 -17.49 -4.28
CA PRO A 139 21.59 -17.89 -2.88
C PRO A 139 20.24 -17.60 -2.20
N LEU A 140 19.74 -18.59 -1.45
CA LEU A 140 18.69 -18.40 -0.45
C LEU A 140 19.17 -17.37 0.58
N ILE A 141 18.44 -16.27 0.73
CA ILE A 141 18.52 -15.45 1.95
C ILE A 141 17.47 -15.99 2.94
N PRO A 142 17.86 -16.34 4.17
CA PRO A 142 16.95 -16.89 5.18
C PRO A 142 15.85 -15.92 5.60
N GLU A 143 14.65 -16.47 5.79
CA GLU A 143 13.63 -15.94 6.69
C GLU A 143 14.25 -15.76 8.08
N ASP A 144 14.17 -14.55 8.62
CA ASP A 144 14.12 -14.38 10.06
C ASP A 144 13.17 -13.25 10.47
N SER A 145 12.53 -13.53 11.59
CA SER A 145 11.29 -12.98 12.10
C SER A 145 11.40 -11.54 12.61
N GLN A 146 10.26 -10.84 12.70
CA GLN A 146 9.67 -10.32 13.95
C GLN A 146 8.81 -9.08 13.64
N TYR A 147 7.48 -9.25 13.64
CA TYR A 147 6.57 -8.14 13.92
C TYR A 147 6.70 -7.77 15.40
N PRO A 148 6.97 -6.51 15.78
CA PRO A 148 6.53 -5.99 17.06
C PRO A 148 5.05 -5.59 16.86
N GLY A 149 4.08 -6.33 17.37
CA GLY A 149 3.93 -6.58 18.80
C GLY A 149 3.25 -5.35 19.39
N GLY A 150 1.94 -5.46 19.60
CA GLY A 150 1.10 -4.37 20.09
C GLY A 150 1.61 -3.74 21.37
N ILE A 151 1.52 -2.42 21.44
CA ILE A 151 1.73 -1.69 22.68
C ILE A 151 0.50 -1.92 23.56
N LEU A 152 0.70 -2.77 24.58
CA LEU A 152 -0.05 -2.75 25.82
C LEU A 152 0.17 -1.38 26.47
N ILE A 153 -0.85 -0.53 26.47
CA ILE A 153 -0.90 0.62 27.37
C ILE A 153 -1.33 0.06 28.72
N MET A 154 -0.34 -0.18 29.59
CA MET A 154 -0.57 -0.36 31.02
C MET A 154 -1.14 0.95 31.58
N GLU A 155 -2.28 0.86 32.24
CA GLU A 155 -2.79 1.91 33.13
C GLU A 155 -1.78 2.13 34.26
N GLU A 156 -1.20 3.33 34.33
CA GLU A 156 -0.52 3.80 35.53
C GLU A 156 -1.34 4.97 36.10
N GLU A 157 -2.21 4.63 37.06
CA GLU A 157 -2.70 5.59 38.04
C GLU A 157 -1.50 6.26 38.71
N LYS A 158 -1.35 7.57 38.53
CA LYS A 158 -0.50 8.37 39.39
C LYS A 158 -1.34 9.43 40.09
N SER A 159 -1.69 9.10 41.33
CA SER A 159 -2.11 10.07 42.33
C SER A 159 -1.09 11.19 42.42
N LEU A 160 -1.50 12.42 42.12
CA LEU A 160 -0.77 13.61 42.56
C LEU A 160 -1.67 14.36 43.54
N ALA A 161 -1.34 14.15 44.81
CA ALA A 161 -1.67 15.05 45.89
C ALA A 161 -0.82 16.32 45.74
N LEU A 162 -1.50 17.47 45.62
CA LEU A 162 -1.18 18.76 46.23
C LEU A 162 -2.34 19.72 45.95
#